data_AF-A0A1G2MBW3-F1
#
_entry.id   AF-A0A1G2MBW3-F1
#
_cell.length_a   1.000
_cell.length_b   1.000
_cell.length_c   1.000
_cell.angle_alpha   90.00
_cell.angle_beta   90.00
_cell.angle_gamma   90.00
#
_symmetry.space_group_name_H-M   'P 1'
#
loop_
_entity.id
_entity.type
_entity.pdbx_description
1 polymer ?
#
loop_
_entity_poly.entity_id
_entity_poly.type
_entity_poly.pdbx_seq_one_letter_code
_entity_poly.pdbx_strand_id
1 'polypeptide(L)'
;MIHTEKLTQEQEILLLDRVAGGDLEAHAEIVNRHQWLVRTVARKYQGRGVPFSDLEQEGNLGLLRAIEKFDSSGGNRLSTYARWWIRHFVQRAIPKQGDQISRSAYLEQKLAPIRRASETLLKRLKRPPTAEEIGKEIGQPESEVERLLKLEKRHSFSLDASVGEISEVNGKELGEIIPDPNAELPSDVAHTHLLFEQAHAALDALSKRERRILELRFGLVDGKQHSLRSVGAEFNMTGEGIRLIQNIALCKLRGIPPPRKRGKPVSFRVEIIDRRPLKNASDNGCLVESVCRAYGISETKILSRDRHSRIVWARHVLAYLLFEDLNRHPVRIAEILGKDAGTVKYYIRKIKSFIGEHWFIADIARIRLLYVGVLDYTRFRHFEKVS
;
A
#
# COMPACT_ATOMS: atom_id res chain seq x y z
N MET A 1 46.59 -14.84 36.43
CA MET A 1 45.81 -15.99 35.91
C MET A 1 45.60 -16.95 37.06
N ILE A 2 44.41 -16.99 37.64
CA ILE A 2 44.10 -18.00 38.66
C ILE A 2 43.96 -19.32 37.91
N HIS A 3 44.93 -20.20 38.03
CA HIS A 3 44.78 -21.59 37.60
C HIS A 3 43.78 -22.25 38.54
N THR A 4 42.49 -22.09 38.25
CA THR A 4 41.43 -22.89 38.86
C THR A 4 41.64 -24.33 38.41
N GLU A 5 42.13 -25.15 39.34
CA GLU A 5 42.30 -26.58 39.19
C GLU A 5 40.97 -27.23 38.76
N LYS A 6 41.04 -28.18 37.82
CA LYS A 6 39.86 -28.87 37.28
C LYS A 6 39.28 -29.78 38.35
N LEU A 7 37.96 -29.72 38.54
CA LEU A 7 37.23 -30.59 39.46
C LEU A 7 37.30 -32.05 39.01
N THR A 8 37.47 -32.96 39.97
CA THR A 8 37.24 -34.39 39.75
C THR A 8 35.72 -34.66 39.62
N GLN A 9 35.35 -35.85 39.13
CA GLN A 9 33.92 -36.18 38.93
C GLN A 9 33.15 -36.17 40.25
N GLU A 10 33.78 -36.68 41.30
CA GLU A 10 33.18 -36.78 42.64
C GLU A 10 32.98 -35.40 43.26
N GLN A 11 33.96 -34.51 43.12
CA GLN A 11 33.84 -33.12 43.59
C GLN A 11 32.76 -32.35 42.81
N GLU A 12 32.65 -32.60 41.51
CA GLU A 12 31.64 -32.00 40.63
C GLU A 12 30.22 -32.40 41.08
N ILE A 13 29.99 -33.68 41.39
CA ILE A 13 28.71 -34.18 41.90
C ILE A 13 28.40 -33.57 43.28
N LEU A 14 29.35 -33.55 44.20
CA LEU A 14 29.15 -33.01 45.54
C LEU A 14 28.79 -31.51 45.53
N LEU A 15 29.43 -30.73 44.65
CA LEU A 15 29.07 -29.33 44.45
C LEU A 15 27.67 -29.18 43.85
N LEU A 16 27.31 -30.01 42.87
CA LEU A 16 25.98 -29.98 42.26
C LEU A 16 24.86 -30.32 43.25
N ASP A 17 25.09 -31.29 44.14
CA ASP A 17 24.12 -31.64 45.19
C ASP A 17 23.92 -30.48 46.18
N ARG A 18 25.00 -29.78 46.55
CA ARG A 18 24.92 -28.55 47.36
C ARG A 18 24.17 -27.43 46.65
N VAL A 19 24.41 -27.27 45.35
CA VAL A 19 23.69 -26.29 44.51
C VAL A 19 22.19 -26.62 44.45
N ALA A 20 21.82 -27.90 44.34
CA ALA A 20 20.42 -28.34 44.40
C ALA A 20 19.79 -28.04 45.77
N GLY A 21 20.58 -28.05 46.85
CA GLY A 21 20.20 -27.60 48.18
C GLY A 21 20.06 -26.08 48.36
N GLY A 22 20.33 -25.27 47.32
CA GLY A 22 20.22 -23.82 47.35
C GLY A 22 21.47 -23.08 47.87
N ASP A 23 22.62 -23.76 47.94
CA ASP A 23 23.88 -23.17 48.39
C ASP A 23 24.47 -22.22 47.33
N LEU A 24 24.45 -20.92 47.62
CA LEU A 24 24.96 -19.87 46.74
C LEU A 24 26.49 -19.90 46.57
N GLU A 25 27.23 -20.32 47.61
CA GLU A 25 28.70 -20.41 47.53
C GLU A 25 29.12 -21.55 46.62
N ALA A 26 28.47 -22.72 46.76
CA ALA A 26 28.70 -23.86 45.88
C ALA A 26 28.36 -23.50 44.40
N HIS A 27 27.32 -22.71 44.19
CA HIS A 27 26.93 -22.24 42.87
C HIS A 27 27.96 -21.28 42.26
N ALA A 28 28.49 -20.33 43.04
CA ALA A 28 29.57 -19.46 42.58
C ALA A 28 30.87 -20.26 42.30
N GLU A 29 31.19 -21.23 43.15
CA GLU A 29 32.37 -22.08 42.98
C GLU A 29 32.30 -22.91 41.69
N ILE A 30 31.18 -23.61 41.43
CA ILE A 30 31.06 -24.44 40.25
C ILE A 30 31.14 -23.64 38.96
N VAL A 31 30.57 -22.42 38.94
CA VAL A 31 30.63 -21.49 37.80
C VAL A 31 32.08 -21.03 37.57
N ASN A 32 32.77 -20.58 38.61
CA ASN A 32 34.17 -20.13 38.51
C ASN A 32 35.10 -21.25 38.02
N ARG A 33 34.92 -22.47 38.52
CA ARG A 33 35.70 -23.65 38.11
C ARG A 33 35.46 -24.04 36.65
N HIS A 34 34.30 -23.72 36.07
CA HIS A 34 33.96 -24.03 34.68
C HIS A 34 34.14 -22.85 33.70
N GLN A 35 34.62 -21.69 34.17
CA GLN A 35 34.80 -20.50 33.34
C GLN A 35 35.79 -20.73 32.17
N TRP A 36 36.76 -21.64 32.32
CA TRP A 36 37.65 -22.04 31.24
C TRP A 36 36.90 -22.64 30.04
N LEU A 37 35.80 -23.36 30.28
CA LEU A 37 35.01 -23.99 29.24
C LEU A 37 34.27 -22.91 28.43
N VAL A 38 33.68 -21.94 29.12
CA VAL A 38 33.02 -20.78 28.51
C VAL A 38 33.99 -20.03 27.61
N ARG A 39 35.16 -19.66 28.14
CA ARG A 39 36.22 -18.97 27.40
C ARG A 39 36.70 -19.77 26.18
N THR A 40 36.84 -21.10 26.30
CA THR A 40 37.26 -21.97 25.20
C THR A 40 36.22 -22.05 24.08
N VAL A 41 34.92 -22.07 24.42
CA VAL A 41 33.85 -22.08 23.43
C VAL A 41 33.69 -20.71 22.79
N ALA A 42 33.65 -19.64 23.59
CA ALA A 42 33.49 -18.26 23.13
C ALA A 42 34.62 -17.82 22.18
N ARG A 43 35.87 -18.24 22.43
CA ARG A 43 37.02 -17.91 21.57
C ARG A 43 36.85 -18.35 20.11
N LYS A 44 36.06 -19.40 19.84
CA LYS A 44 35.76 -19.85 18.47
C LYS A 44 34.83 -18.91 17.69
N TYR A 45 34.15 -18.00 18.39
CA TYR A 45 33.15 -17.08 17.84
C TYR A 45 33.62 -15.62 17.86
N GLN A 46 34.88 -15.38 18.23
CA GLN A 46 35.48 -14.06 18.20
C GLN A 46 35.52 -13.50 16.76
N GLY A 47 35.35 -12.18 16.63
CA GLY A 47 35.38 -11.50 15.32
C GLY A 47 34.05 -11.57 14.53
N ARG A 48 32.94 -11.95 15.16
CA ARG A 48 31.59 -11.99 14.55
C ARG A 48 30.69 -10.81 14.93
N GLY A 49 31.26 -9.63 15.14
CA GLY A 49 30.53 -8.40 15.46
C GLY A 49 30.20 -8.18 16.94
N VAL A 50 30.22 -9.23 17.77
CA VAL A 50 30.03 -9.11 19.23
C VAL A 50 31.39 -9.05 19.94
N PRO A 51 31.59 -8.13 20.90
CA PRO A 51 32.79 -8.09 21.74
C PRO A 51 33.03 -9.40 22.48
N PHE A 52 34.29 -9.73 22.72
CA PHE A 52 34.64 -10.99 23.38
C PHE A 52 34.09 -11.08 24.82
N SER A 53 34.09 -9.97 25.57
CA SER A 53 33.47 -9.88 26.90
C SER A 53 32.01 -10.30 26.89
N ASP A 54 31.27 -9.87 25.88
CA ASP A 54 29.83 -10.07 25.80
C ASP A 54 29.52 -11.52 25.40
N LEU A 55 30.35 -12.11 24.52
CA LEU A 55 30.31 -13.54 24.23
C LEU A 55 30.63 -14.39 25.46
N GLU A 56 31.57 -13.96 26.32
CA GLU A 56 31.83 -14.63 27.60
C GLU A 56 30.61 -14.57 28.52
N GLN A 57 29.93 -13.41 28.62
CA GLN A 57 28.75 -13.28 29.47
C GLN A 57 27.56 -14.10 28.98
N GLU A 58 27.29 -14.10 27.68
CA GLU A 58 26.24 -14.96 27.09
C GLU A 58 26.58 -16.44 27.27
N GLY A 59 27.86 -16.79 27.17
CA GLY A 59 28.35 -18.13 27.52
C GLY A 59 28.12 -18.49 28.98
N ASN A 60 28.31 -17.55 29.92
CA ASN A 60 28.06 -17.75 31.34
C ASN A 60 26.57 -18.01 31.60
N LEU A 61 25.66 -17.28 30.94
CA LEU A 61 24.21 -17.55 31.01
C LEU A 61 23.89 -18.98 30.52
N GLY A 62 24.57 -19.44 29.46
CA GLY A 62 24.44 -20.82 28.99
C GLY A 62 24.97 -21.85 30.00
N LEU A 63 26.08 -21.56 30.68
CA LEU A 63 26.62 -22.42 31.74
C LEU A 63 25.66 -22.53 32.93
N LEU A 64 25.11 -21.40 33.38
CA LEU A 64 24.11 -21.37 34.45
C LEU A 64 22.90 -22.25 34.10
N ARG A 65 22.38 -22.10 32.87
CA ARG A 65 21.26 -22.91 32.40
C ARG A 65 21.59 -24.40 32.30
N ALA A 66 22.86 -24.73 32.03
CA ALA A 66 23.33 -26.10 32.04
C ALA A 66 23.33 -26.69 33.45
N ILE A 67 23.84 -25.94 34.44
CA ILE A 67 23.89 -26.35 35.85
C ILE A 67 22.46 -26.61 36.37
N GLU A 68 21.52 -25.70 36.11
CA GLU A 68 20.11 -25.85 36.53
C GLU A 68 19.41 -27.12 35.99
N LYS A 69 19.83 -27.60 34.81
CA LYS A 69 19.16 -28.70 34.10
C LYS A 69 19.96 -30.00 34.08
N PHE A 70 21.15 -29.99 34.66
CA PHE A 70 22.04 -31.14 34.61
C PHE A 70 21.57 -32.20 35.61
N ASP A 71 21.49 -33.44 35.14
CA ASP A 71 21.19 -34.60 35.97
C ASP A 71 22.48 -35.40 36.20
N SER A 72 22.90 -35.48 37.46
CA SER A 72 24.10 -36.21 37.90
C SER A 72 23.93 -37.74 37.82
N SER A 73 22.70 -38.25 37.77
CA SER A 73 22.37 -39.68 37.73
C SER A 73 22.84 -40.35 36.43
N GLY A 74 22.96 -39.58 35.35
CA GLY A 74 23.26 -40.08 34.00
C GLY A 74 24.74 -40.40 33.71
N GLY A 75 25.64 -40.29 34.69
CA GLY A 75 27.07 -40.65 34.56
C GLY A 75 27.91 -39.78 33.62
N ASN A 76 27.31 -38.79 32.95
CA ASN A 76 27.99 -37.85 32.06
C ASN A 76 28.63 -36.71 32.86
N ARG A 77 29.72 -36.13 32.35
CA ARG A 77 30.34 -34.92 32.93
C ARG A 77 29.50 -33.68 32.63
N LEU A 78 29.45 -32.71 33.55
CA LEU A 78 28.80 -31.41 33.30
C LEU A 78 29.42 -30.73 32.10
N SER A 79 30.75 -30.82 31.95
CA SER A 79 31.47 -30.22 30.82
C SER A 79 30.97 -30.67 29.44
N THR A 80 30.49 -31.92 29.32
CA THR A 80 29.91 -32.45 28.08
C THR A 80 28.55 -31.81 27.80
N TYR A 81 27.70 -31.71 28.82
CA TYR A 81 26.36 -31.12 28.72
C TYR A 81 26.41 -29.60 28.55
N ALA A 82 27.18 -28.92 29.40
CA ALA A 82 27.34 -27.47 29.40
C ALA A 82 27.92 -26.94 28.08
N ARG A 83 28.80 -27.71 27.40
CA ARG A 83 29.33 -27.32 26.09
C ARG A 83 28.22 -27.04 25.08
N TRP A 84 27.11 -27.79 25.11
CA TRP A 84 25.98 -27.58 24.21
C TRP A 84 25.25 -26.26 24.53
N TRP A 85 24.93 -26.04 25.80
CA TRP A 85 24.24 -24.83 26.25
C TRP A 85 25.06 -23.56 26.04
N ILE A 86 26.34 -23.58 26.41
CA ILE A 86 27.27 -22.46 26.18
C ILE A 86 27.31 -22.15 24.68
N ARG A 87 27.47 -23.17 23.83
CA ARG A 87 27.47 -22.96 22.37
C ARG A 87 26.17 -22.38 21.86
N HIS A 88 25.02 -22.86 22.35
CA HIS A 88 23.71 -22.39 21.92
C HIS A 88 23.50 -20.91 22.25
N PHE A 89 23.80 -20.50 23.48
CA PHE A 89 23.66 -19.11 23.91
C PHE A 89 24.61 -18.17 23.15
N VAL A 90 25.88 -18.53 23.03
CA VAL A 90 26.88 -17.77 22.25
C VAL A 90 26.44 -17.62 20.78
N GLN A 91 25.95 -18.70 20.16
CA GLN A 91 25.47 -18.65 18.78
C GLN A 91 24.22 -17.80 18.60
N ARG A 92 23.33 -17.78 19.60
CA ARG A 92 22.10 -16.98 19.61
C ARG A 92 22.38 -15.48 19.83
N ALA A 93 23.43 -15.16 20.60
CA ALA A 93 23.82 -13.77 20.86
C ALA A 93 24.30 -13.05 19.60
N ILE A 94 25.04 -13.73 18.72
CA ILE A 94 25.61 -13.14 17.49
C ILE A 94 24.58 -12.42 16.62
N PRO A 95 23.50 -13.05 16.12
CA PRO A 95 22.53 -12.34 15.27
C PRO A 95 21.68 -11.32 16.03
N LYS A 96 21.62 -11.43 17.37
CA LYS A 96 20.86 -10.51 18.23
C LYS A 96 21.63 -9.21 18.48
N GLN A 97 22.94 -9.30 18.70
CA GLN A 97 23.80 -8.20 19.19
C GLN A 97 24.93 -7.82 18.23
N GLY A 98 25.34 -8.73 17.34
CA GLY A 98 26.52 -8.55 16.48
C GLY A 98 26.27 -7.71 15.23
N ASP A 99 25.01 -7.56 14.83
CA ASP A 99 24.60 -6.64 13.77
C ASP A 99 24.01 -5.37 14.39
N GLN A 100 24.37 -4.22 13.83
CA GLN A 100 23.78 -2.92 14.21
C GLN A 100 22.27 -2.88 13.98
N ILE A 101 21.79 -3.59 12.94
CA ILE A 101 20.38 -3.81 12.68
C ILE A 101 20.09 -5.28 12.97
N SER A 102 19.37 -5.54 14.07
CA SER A 102 19.06 -6.90 14.48
C SER A 102 18.25 -7.63 13.41
N ARG A 103 18.67 -8.87 13.13
CA ARG A 103 17.98 -9.76 12.19
C ARG A 103 17.16 -10.79 12.96
N SER A 104 15.95 -11.07 12.48
CA SER A 104 15.11 -12.11 13.08
C SER A 104 15.79 -13.49 12.97
N ALA A 105 15.64 -14.33 13.99
CA ALA A 105 16.15 -15.70 13.99
C ALA A 105 15.64 -16.52 12.79
N TYR A 106 14.41 -16.25 12.32
CA TYR A 106 13.85 -16.87 11.12
C TYR A 106 14.64 -16.53 9.85
N LEU A 107 15.10 -15.28 9.73
CA LEU A 107 15.90 -14.84 8.58
C LEU A 107 17.28 -15.51 8.58
N GLU A 108 17.93 -15.61 9.73
CA GLU A 108 19.22 -16.33 9.85
C GLU A 108 19.10 -17.81 9.50
N GLN A 109 18.00 -18.47 9.89
CA GLN A 109 17.74 -19.85 9.51
C GLN A 109 17.61 -20.03 7.99
N LYS A 110 17.07 -19.02 7.29
CA LYS A 110 16.97 -19.02 5.82
C LYS A 110 18.28 -18.67 5.13
N LEU A 111 19.10 -17.79 5.73
CA LEU A 111 20.39 -17.38 5.18
C LEU A 111 21.50 -18.42 5.39
N ALA A 112 21.48 -19.20 6.47
CA ALA A 112 22.56 -20.17 6.74
C ALA A 112 22.74 -21.23 5.64
N PRO A 113 21.69 -21.84 5.05
CA PRO A 113 21.82 -22.71 3.88
C PRO A 113 22.39 -21.99 2.66
N ILE A 114 21.95 -20.75 2.41
CA ILE A 114 22.43 -19.90 1.30
C ILE A 114 23.93 -19.65 1.42
N ARG A 115 24.42 -19.27 2.61
CA ARG A 115 25.86 -19.09 2.88
C ARG A 115 26.66 -20.38 2.63
N ARG A 116 26.18 -21.52 3.14
CA ARG A 116 26.85 -22.83 2.96
C ARG A 116 26.90 -23.26 1.50
N ALA A 117 25.80 -23.09 0.75
CA ALA A 117 25.76 -23.39 -0.67
C ALA A 117 26.69 -22.45 -1.44
N SER A 118 26.67 -21.16 -1.13
CA SER A 118 27.55 -20.17 -1.74
C SER A 118 29.03 -20.50 -1.51
N GLU A 119 29.43 -20.87 -0.28
CA GLU A 119 30.81 -21.28 0.03
C GLU A 119 31.22 -22.56 -0.71
N THR A 120 30.32 -23.55 -0.77
CA THR A 120 30.55 -24.82 -1.49
C THR A 120 30.72 -24.58 -2.99
N LEU A 121 29.84 -23.76 -3.57
CA LEU A 121 29.87 -23.38 -4.99
C LEU A 121 31.10 -22.53 -5.32
N LEU A 122 31.48 -21.59 -4.45
CA LEU A 122 32.67 -20.77 -4.64
C LEU A 122 33.94 -21.63 -4.68
N LYS A 123 34.04 -22.65 -3.82
CA LYS A 123 35.15 -23.62 -3.86
C LYS A 123 35.16 -24.46 -5.15
N ARG A 124 33.98 -24.89 -5.63
CA ARG A 124 33.83 -25.71 -6.85
C ARG A 124 34.10 -24.92 -8.13
N LEU A 125 33.52 -23.73 -8.23
CA LEU A 125 33.50 -22.89 -9.43
C LEU A 125 34.68 -21.91 -9.50
N LYS A 126 35.39 -21.67 -8.39
CA LYS A 126 36.45 -20.66 -8.24
C LYS A 126 36.04 -19.25 -8.66
N ARG A 127 34.73 -18.98 -8.70
CA ARG A 127 34.11 -17.69 -8.98
C ARG A 127 32.92 -17.48 -8.03
N PRO A 128 32.48 -16.24 -7.78
CA PRO A 128 31.24 -16.00 -7.04
C PRO A 128 30.05 -16.67 -7.77
N PRO A 129 29.24 -17.48 -7.08
CA PRO A 129 28.08 -18.13 -7.67
C PRO A 129 26.94 -17.14 -7.92
N THR A 130 26.13 -17.41 -8.94
CA THR A 130 24.91 -16.62 -9.23
C THR A 130 23.75 -17.04 -8.32
N ALA A 131 22.73 -16.18 -8.18
CA ALA A 131 21.55 -16.49 -7.37
C ALA A 131 20.80 -17.73 -7.90
N GLU A 132 20.76 -17.91 -9.23
CA GLU A 132 20.18 -19.08 -9.88
C GLU A 132 20.94 -20.38 -9.53
N GLU A 133 22.28 -20.35 -9.51
CA GLU A 133 23.12 -21.50 -9.15
C GLU A 133 22.93 -21.91 -7.68
N ILE A 134 22.83 -20.92 -6.79
CA ILE A 134 22.55 -21.14 -5.36
C ILE A 134 21.14 -21.73 -5.18
N GLY A 135 20.15 -21.20 -5.90
CA GLY A 135 18.77 -21.69 -5.87
C GLY A 135 18.67 -23.14 -6.32
N LYS A 136 19.39 -23.53 -7.39
CA LYS A 136 19.45 -24.91 -7.88
C LYS A 136 20.04 -25.89 -6.86
N GLU A 137 21.08 -25.48 -6.13
CA GLU A 137 21.73 -26.34 -5.12
C GLU A 137 20.84 -26.53 -3.88
N ILE A 138 20.04 -25.52 -3.50
CA ILE A 138 19.17 -25.55 -2.30
C ILE A 138 17.74 -26.03 -2.61
N GLY A 139 17.33 -26.01 -3.88
CA GLY A 139 15.95 -26.28 -4.30
C GLY A 139 15.00 -25.11 -4.01
N GLN A 140 15.49 -23.87 -4.10
CA GLN A 140 14.68 -22.64 -3.91
C GLN A 140 14.59 -21.82 -5.21
N PRO A 141 13.50 -21.08 -5.42
CA PRO A 141 13.36 -20.21 -6.59
C PRO A 141 14.38 -19.06 -6.52
N GLU A 142 14.94 -18.71 -7.68
CA GLU A 142 15.93 -17.62 -7.80
C GLU A 142 15.45 -16.31 -7.17
N SER A 143 14.19 -15.94 -7.37
CA SER A 143 13.61 -14.70 -6.85
C SER A 143 13.66 -14.61 -5.32
N GLU A 144 13.46 -15.73 -4.61
CA GLU A 144 13.54 -15.76 -3.16
C GLU A 144 14.99 -15.70 -2.68
N VAL A 145 15.90 -16.39 -3.37
CA VAL A 145 17.34 -16.32 -3.07
C VAL A 145 17.88 -14.91 -3.28
N GLU A 146 17.51 -14.26 -4.39
CA GLU A 146 17.91 -12.89 -4.69
C GLU A 146 17.37 -11.91 -3.65
N ARG A 147 16.10 -12.08 -3.23
CA ARG A 147 15.51 -11.28 -2.15
C ARG A 147 16.27 -11.44 -0.84
N LEU A 148 16.59 -12.68 -0.45
CA LEU A 148 17.34 -12.98 0.78
C LEU A 148 18.77 -12.43 0.72
N LEU A 149 19.45 -12.55 -0.41
CA LEU A 149 20.78 -11.97 -0.62
C LEU A 149 20.75 -10.43 -0.57
N LYS A 150 19.71 -9.78 -1.08
CA LYS A 150 19.52 -8.32 -0.96
C LYS A 150 19.34 -7.90 0.50
N LEU A 151 18.67 -8.70 1.31
CA LEU A 151 18.52 -8.45 2.75
C LEU A 151 19.82 -8.68 3.52
N GLU A 152 20.60 -9.69 3.12
CA GLU A 152 21.93 -9.96 3.71
C GLU A 152 22.91 -8.82 3.44
N LYS A 153 22.96 -8.30 2.21
CA LYS A 153 23.88 -7.23 1.78
C LYS A 153 23.63 -5.86 2.41
N ARG A 154 22.57 -5.69 3.20
CA ARG A 154 22.32 -4.46 3.96
C ARG A 154 23.26 -4.40 5.16
N HIS A 155 24.52 -4.05 4.88
CA HIS A 155 25.46 -3.63 5.90
C HIS A 155 25.31 -2.13 6.12
N SER A 156 25.27 -1.74 7.38
CA SER A 156 25.37 -0.35 7.77
C SER A 156 26.82 0.12 7.60
N PHE A 157 27.00 1.29 7.02
CA PHE A 157 28.30 1.95 6.95
C PHE A 157 28.33 3.10 7.96
N SER A 158 29.51 3.40 8.50
CA SER A 158 29.67 4.57 9.37
C SER A 158 29.56 5.84 8.53
N LEU A 159 28.79 6.81 9.00
CA LEU A 159 28.73 8.13 8.38
C LEU A 159 30.04 8.91 8.60
N ASP A 160 30.75 8.61 9.68
CA ASP A 160 32.04 9.22 10.02
C ASP A 160 33.21 8.58 9.25
N ALA A 161 32.93 7.56 8.42
CA ALA A 161 33.98 6.96 7.59
C ALA A 161 34.42 7.98 6.54
N SER A 162 35.72 8.28 6.50
CA SER A 162 36.32 9.08 5.44
C SER A 162 36.16 8.37 4.10
N VAL A 163 35.64 9.06 3.10
CA VAL A 163 35.59 8.57 1.72
C VAL A 163 36.99 8.79 1.10
N GLY A 164 37.55 7.77 0.45
CA GLY A 164 38.99 7.67 0.13
C GLY A 164 39.62 8.76 -0.78
N GLU A 165 40.96 8.64 -0.95
CA GLU A 165 41.94 9.61 -1.50
C GLU A 165 41.81 10.02 -2.98
N ILE A 166 40.72 9.69 -3.66
CA ILE A 166 40.57 9.96 -5.10
C ILE A 166 39.66 11.18 -5.31
N SER A 167 40.33 12.32 -5.50
CA SER A 167 39.81 13.59 -6.05
C SER A 167 38.99 14.46 -5.09
N GLU A 168 39.45 15.70 -4.86
CA GLU A 168 38.78 16.92 -4.31
C GLU A 168 37.96 16.81 -3.00
N VAL A 169 37.71 15.60 -2.51
CA VAL A 169 36.89 15.24 -1.33
C VAL A 169 37.80 14.66 -0.24
N ASN A 170 39.08 15.05 -0.25
CA ASN A 170 40.02 14.63 0.78
C ASN A 170 39.58 15.20 2.14
N GLY A 171 39.19 14.32 3.06
CA GLY A 171 38.86 14.65 4.44
C GLY A 171 37.37 14.87 4.74
N LYS A 172 36.47 14.73 3.76
CA LYS A 172 35.03 14.76 4.06
C LYS A 172 34.55 13.39 4.54
N GLU A 173 33.76 13.43 5.60
CA GLU A 173 33.05 12.27 6.12
C GLU A 173 31.89 11.90 5.17
N LEU A 174 31.53 10.61 5.11
CA LEU A 174 30.40 10.14 4.30
C LEU A 174 29.10 10.89 4.64
N GLY A 175 28.90 11.26 5.91
CA GLY A 175 27.76 12.04 6.38
C GLY A 175 27.61 13.40 5.71
N GLU A 176 28.72 14.09 5.39
CA GLU A 176 28.68 15.41 4.76
C GLU A 176 28.26 15.37 3.28
N ILE A 177 28.37 14.19 2.65
CA ILE A 177 28.04 13.98 1.24
C ILE A 177 26.54 13.70 1.06
N ILE A 178 25.87 13.19 2.11
CA ILE A 178 24.47 12.77 2.01
C ILE A 178 23.56 14.00 2.05
N PRO A 179 22.76 14.24 0.99
CA PRO A 179 21.82 15.35 0.96
C PRO A 179 20.66 15.08 1.93
N ASP A 180 20.17 16.14 2.59
CA ASP A 180 18.92 16.09 3.34
C ASP A 180 17.74 16.23 2.36
N PRO A 181 16.90 15.19 2.18
CA PRO A 181 15.75 15.26 1.29
C PRO A 181 14.62 16.16 1.81
N ASN A 182 14.63 16.55 3.09
CA ASN A 182 13.61 17.41 3.70
C ASN A 182 14.04 18.87 3.79
N ALA A 183 15.29 19.20 3.42
CA ALA A 183 15.76 20.57 3.44
C ALA A 183 15.00 21.40 2.40
N GLU A 184 14.35 22.47 2.85
CA GLU A 184 13.67 23.39 1.96
C GLU A 184 14.71 24.20 1.15
N LEU A 185 14.62 24.11 -0.17
CA LEU A 185 15.45 24.93 -1.04
C LEU A 185 14.97 26.38 -0.97
N PRO A 186 15.88 27.37 -0.82
CA PRO A 186 15.50 28.79 -0.82
C PRO A 186 14.72 29.21 -2.06
N SER A 187 14.98 28.58 -3.22
CA SER A 187 14.21 28.78 -4.44
C SER A 187 12.74 28.36 -4.30
N ASP A 188 12.50 27.24 -3.61
CA ASP A 188 11.17 26.66 -3.47
C ASP A 188 10.36 27.44 -2.43
N VAL A 189 11.01 27.90 -1.36
CA VAL A 189 10.42 28.83 -0.39
C VAL A 189 10.06 30.15 -1.06
N ALA A 190 10.96 30.75 -1.85
CA ALA A 190 10.67 31.96 -2.59
C ALA A 190 9.53 31.76 -3.62
N HIS A 191 9.52 30.62 -4.31
CA HIS A 191 8.48 30.28 -5.27
C HIS A 191 7.11 30.12 -4.61
N THR A 192 7.03 29.41 -3.48
CA THR A 192 5.79 29.24 -2.72
C THR A 192 5.28 30.56 -2.15
N HIS A 193 6.17 31.43 -1.66
CA HIS A 193 5.82 32.80 -1.26
C HIS A 193 5.25 33.61 -2.43
N LEU A 194 5.90 33.59 -3.59
CA LEU A 194 5.42 34.30 -4.78
C LEU A 194 4.06 33.76 -5.25
N LEU A 195 3.85 32.44 -5.21
CA LEU A 195 2.57 31.82 -5.52
C LEU A 195 1.47 32.26 -4.54
N PHE A 196 1.81 32.41 -3.26
CA PHE A 196 0.87 32.90 -2.24
C PHE A 196 0.47 34.35 -2.49
N GLU A 197 1.42 35.23 -2.83
CA GLU A 197 1.16 36.61 -3.21
C GLU A 197 0.28 36.71 -4.46
N GLN A 198 0.59 35.92 -5.51
CA GLN A 198 -0.20 35.87 -6.73
C GLN A 198 -1.62 35.33 -6.48
N ALA A 199 -1.76 34.32 -5.61
CA ALA A 199 -3.06 33.81 -5.21
C ALA A 199 -3.87 34.87 -4.47
N HIS A 200 -3.26 35.62 -3.56
CA HIS A 200 -3.93 36.73 -2.87
C HIS A 200 -4.33 37.86 -3.81
N ALA A 201 -3.45 38.26 -4.74
CA ALA A 201 -3.76 39.25 -5.76
C ALA A 201 -4.92 38.80 -6.67
N ALA A 202 -4.98 37.51 -7.02
CA ALA A 202 -6.10 36.96 -7.78
C ALA A 202 -7.42 37.02 -6.99
N LEU A 203 -7.37 36.78 -5.67
CA LEU A 203 -8.53 36.88 -4.78
C LEU A 203 -9.04 38.31 -4.60
N ASP A 204 -8.21 39.34 -4.79
CA ASP A 204 -8.64 40.75 -4.76
C ASP A 204 -9.65 41.09 -5.86
N ALA A 205 -9.65 40.37 -6.98
CA ALA A 205 -10.62 40.55 -8.06
C ALA A 205 -12.04 40.05 -7.71
N LEU A 206 -12.18 39.29 -6.61
CA LEU A 206 -13.46 38.75 -6.14
C LEU A 206 -14.14 39.72 -5.17
N SER A 207 -15.46 39.55 -5.00
CA SER A 207 -16.17 40.29 -3.95
C SER A 207 -15.69 39.85 -2.56
N LYS A 208 -15.75 40.76 -1.57
CA LYS A 208 -15.35 40.49 -0.17
C LYS A 208 -15.97 39.19 0.38
N ARG A 209 -17.23 38.91 0.02
CA ARG A 209 -17.95 37.69 0.43
C ARG A 209 -17.42 36.45 -0.27
N GLU A 210 -17.17 36.50 -1.57
CA GLU A 210 -16.60 35.38 -2.34
C GLU A 210 -15.19 35.03 -1.86
N ARG A 211 -14.34 36.05 -1.65
CA ARG A 211 -12.99 35.89 -1.13
C ARG A 211 -12.98 35.19 0.23
N ARG A 212 -13.76 35.69 1.20
CA ARG A 212 -13.81 35.11 2.55
C ARG A 212 -14.31 33.66 2.53
N ILE A 213 -15.27 33.32 1.67
CA ILE A 213 -15.74 31.94 1.49
C ILE A 213 -14.61 31.04 0.97
N LEU A 214 -13.80 31.50 0.02
CA LEU A 214 -12.67 30.73 -0.51
C LEU A 214 -11.53 30.60 0.51
N GLU A 215 -11.20 31.67 1.23
CA GLU A 215 -10.18 31.68 2.29
C GLU A 215 -10.48 30.64 3.38
N LEU A 216 -11.73 30.60 3.86
CA LEU A 216 -12.18 29.61 4.85
C LEU A 216 -12.27 28.20 4.25
N ARG A 217 -12.75 28.07 3.00
CA ARG A 217 -12.92 26.75 2.38
C ARG A 217 -11.57 26.06 2.15
N PHE A 218 -10.57 26.80 1.67
CA PHE A 218 -9.25 26.28 1.36
C PHE A 218 -8.24 26.44 2.51
N GLY A 219 -8.61 27.15 3.58
CA GLY A 219 -7.73 27.36 4.73
C GLY A 219 -6.54 28.24 4.40
N LEU A 220 -6.71 29.26 3.56
CA LEU A 220 -5.61 30.13 3.12
C LEU A 220 -5.05 31.01 4.25
N VAL A 221 -5.84 31.22 5.31
CA VAL A 221 -5.46 32.02 6.49
C VAL A 221 -5.10 31.11 7.67
N ASP A 222 -5.98 30.15 7.98
CA ASP A 222 -5.87 29.32 9.19
C ASP A 222 -5.14 27.98 8.95
N GLY A 223 -4.71 27.69 7.72
CA GLY A 223 -4.10 26.42 7.31
C GLY A 223 -5.04 25.21 7.32
N LYS A 224 -6.31 25.39 7.69
CA LYS A 224 -7.31 24.32 7.83
C LYS A 224 -8.44 24.49 6.83
N GLN A 225 -8.73 23.42 6.07
CA GLN A 225 -9.85 23.41 5.13
C GLN A 225 -11.18 23.21 5.86
N HIS A 226 -12.12 24.16 5.75
CA HIS A 226 -13.44 24.04 6.34
C HIS A 226 -14.44 23.37 5.40
N SER A 227 -15.35 22.53 5.92
CA SER A 227 -16.41 21.90 5.11
C SER A 227 -17.45 22.91 4.62
N LEU A 228 -18.13 22.62 3.50
CA LEU A 228 -19.21 23.48 2.95
C LEU A 228 -20.31 23.76 3.99
N ARG A 229 -20.58 22.81 4.88
CA ARG A 229 -21.56 22.97 5.96
C ARG A 229 -21.05 23.90 7.06
N SER A 230 -19.77 23.79 7.43
CA SER A 230 -19.14 24.65 8.45
C SER A 230 -19.11 26.11 7.97
N VAL A 231 -18.69 26.34 6.73
CA VAL A 231 -18.74 27.68 6.13
C VAL A 231 -20.21 28.14 5.99
N GLY A 232 -21.14 27.21 5.75
CA GLY A 232 -22.60 27.44 5.71
C GLY A 232 -23.16 28.05 6.97
N ALA A 233 -22.75 27.49 8.10
CA ALA A 233 -23.14 27.98 9.42
C ALA A 233 -22.64 29.40 9.67
N GLU A 234 -21.41 29.74 9.28
CA GLU A 234 -20.84 31.08 9.48
C GLU A 234 -21.52 32.16 8.61
N PHE A 235 -21.92 31.81 7.38
CA PHE A 235 -22.56 32.75 6.43
C PHE A 235 -24.09 32.70 6.42
N ASN A 236 -24.72 31.93 7.32
CA ASN A 236 -26.18 31.67 7.32
C ASN A 236 -26.70 31.20 5.95
N MET A 237 -25.98 30.26 5.32
CA MET A 237 -26.32 29.70 4.01
C MET A 237 -26.35 28.18 4.03
N THR A 238 -27.11 27.57 3.11
CA THR A 238 -27.02 26.14 2.87
C THR A 238 -25.66 25.80 2.23
N GLY A 239 -25.16 24.58 2.49
CA GLY A 239 -23.89 24.11 1.90
C GLY A 239 -23.89 24.13 0.37
N GLU A 240 -25.05 23.90 -0.26
CA GLU A 240 -25.24 24.01 -1.71
C GLU A 240 -25.12 25.45 -2.21
N GLY A 241 -25.62 26.43 -1.43
CA GLY A 241 -25.46 27.85 -1.73
C GLY A 241 -23.98 28.27 -1.73
N ILE A 242 -23.20 27.78 -0.77
CA ILE A 242 -21.75 28.03 -0.75
C ILE A 242 -21.04 27.34 -1.89
N ARG A 243 -21.42 26.10 -2.23
CA ARG A 243 -20.85 25.41 -3.40
C ARG A 243 -21.10 26.19 -4.69
N LEU A 244 -22.28 26.78 -4.83
CA LEU A 244 -22.60 27.63 -5.98
C LEU A 244 -21.72 28.87 -6.03
N ILE A 245 -21.58 29.59 -4.91
CA ILE A 245 -20.73 30.78 -4.81
C ILE A 245 -19.26 30.42 -5.06
N GLN A 246 -18.78 29.32 -4.50
CA GLN A 246 -17.43 28.79 -4.74
C GLN A 246 -17.19 28.56 -6.23
N ASN A 247 -18.10 27.88 -6.92
CA ASN A 247 -17.94 27.61 -8.35
C ASN A 247 -17.96 28.90 -9.18
N ILE A 248 -18.82 29.87 -8.84
CA ILE A 248 -18.86 31.17 -9.51
C ILE A 248 -17.54 31.92 -9.30
N ALA A 249 -17.02 31.95 -8.07
CA ALA A 249 -15.75 32.59 -7.74
C ALA A 249 -14.57 31.93 -8.48
N LEU A 250 -14.53 30.60 -8.54
CA LEU A 250 -13.52 29.86 -9.31
C LEU A 250 -13.63 30.11 -10.82
N CYS A 251 -14.84 30.24 -11.37
CA CYS A 251 -15.03 30.63 -12.78
C CYS A 251 -14.48 32.04 -13.05
N LYS A 252 -14.76 33.00 -12.15
CA LYS A 252 -14.24 34.38 -12.24
C LYS A 252 -12.71 34.41 -12.22
N LEU A 253 -12.08 33.68 -11.30
CA LEU A 253 -10.61 33.58 -11.22
C LEU A 253 -9.98 32.96 -12.48
N ARG A 254 -10.70 32.05 -13.16
CA ARG A 254 -10.26 31.43 -14.41
C ARG A 254 -10.52 32.27 -15.66
N GLY A 255 -11.14 33.45 -15.53
CA GLY A 255 -11.59 34.26 -16.67
C GLY A 255 -12.71 33.61 -17.49
N ILE A 256 -13.37 32.58 -16.94
CA ILE A 256 -14.46 31.85 -17.61
C ILE A 256 -15.78 32.54 -17.23
N PRO A 257 -16.65 32.88 -18.19
CA PRO A 257 -17.94 33.48 -17.87
C PRO A 257 -18.75 32.53 -16.97
N PRO A 258 -19.35 33.03 -15.87
CA PRO A 258 -20.08 32.19 -14.94
C PRO A 258 -21.27 31.52 -15.66
N PRO A 259 -21.68 30.31 -15.23
CA PRO A 259 -22.84 29.66 -15.80
C PRO A 259 -24.06 30.60 -15.67
N ARG A 260 -24.67 30.98 -16.81
CA ARG A 260 -25.82 31.89 -16.84
C ARG A 260 -26.88 31.35 -15.88
N LYS A 261 -27.36 32.20 -14.95
CA LYS A 261 -28.57 31.92 -14.18
C LYS A 261 -29.66 31.56 -15.21
N ARG A 262 -30.14 30.32 -15.20
CA ARG A 262 -31.37 29.98 -15.93
C ARG A 262 -32.41 31.01 -15.46
N GLY A 263 -33.01 31.75 -16.39
CA GLY A 263 -34.10 32.66 -16.08
C GLY A 263 -35.16 31.96 -15.22
N LYS A 264 -35.93 32.73 -14.44
CA LYS A 264 -36.98 32.25 -13.52
C LYS A 264 -37.60 30.94 -14.04
N PRO A 265 -37.67 29.86 -13.23
CA PRO A 265 -38.35 28.67 -13.67
C PRO A 265 -39.75 29.09 -14.09
N VAL A 266 -40.09 28.91 -15.37
CA VAL A 266 -41.47 28.94 -15.80
C VAL A 266 -42.18 27.98 -14.85
N SER A 267 -43.19 28.47 -14.13
CA SER A 267 -44.01 27.65 -13.25
C SER A 267 -44.76 26.65 -14.11
N PHE A 268 -44.10 25.57 -14.50
CA PHE A 268 -44.80 24.35 -14.83
C PHE A 268 -45.42 23.88 -13.52
N ARG A 269 -46.75 23.84 -13.50
CA ARG A 269 -47.51 23.16 -12.46
C ARG A 269 -47.12 21.70 -12.58
N VAL A 270 -46.07 21.31 -11.86
CA VAL A 270 -45.69 19.91 -11.70
C VAL A 270 -46.67 19.35 -10.70
N GLU A 271 -47.72 18.68 -11.18
CA GLU A 271 -48.36 17.68 -10.36
C GLU A 271 -47.29 16.65 -10.04
N ILE A 272 -46.96 16.57 -8.75
CA ILE A 272 -46.05 15.58 -8.19
C ILE A 272 -46.70 14.23 -8.46
N ILE A 273 -46.32 13.55 -9.54
CA ILE A 273 -46.65 12.14 -9.72
C ILE A 273 -45.83 11.41 -8.66
N ASP A 274 -46.56 10.93 -7.66
CA ASP A 274 -46.08 10.17 -6.53
C ASP A 274 -45.03 9.12 -6.93
N ARG A 275 -44.03 8.98 -6.07
CA ARG A 275 -43.13 7.82 -6.03
C ARG A 275 -43.97 6.56 -5.76
N ARG A 276 -44.46 5.90 -6.80
CA ARG A 276 -44.97 4.52 -6.73
C ARG A 276 -44.09 3.60 -7.57
N PRO A 277 -43.67 2.44 -7.04
CA PRO A 277 -42.96 1.44 -7.84
C PRO A 277 -43.93 0.86 -8.88
N LEU A 278 -43.60 1.04 -10.16
CA LEU A 278 -44.36 0.59 -11.32
C LEU A 278 -44.36 -0.95 -11.39
N LYS A 279 -45.52 -1.58 -11.18
CA LYS A 279 -45.66 -3.05 -11.06
C LYS A 279 -46.38 -3.73 -12.24
N ASN A 280 -46.93 -3.03 -13.23
CA ASN A 280 -47.84 -3.65 -14.21
C ASN A 280 -47.39 -3.54 -15.69
N ALA A 281 -47.82 -4.51 -16.50
CA ALA A 281 -47.37 -4.76 -17.87
C ALA A 281 -47.82 -3.72 -18.93
N SER A 282 -48.70 -2.77 -18.60
CA SER A 282 -49.09 -1.65 -19.48
C SER A 282 -47.99 -0.61 -19.66
N ASP A 283 -47.01 -0.57 -18.76
CA ASP A 283 -45.96 0.46 -18.74
C ASP A 283 -44.85 0.21 -19.78
N ASN A 284 -44.77 -1.02 -20.31
CA ASN A 284 -43.79 -1.40 -21.34
C ASN A 284 -44.10 -0.71 -22.68
N GLY A 285 -45.38 -0.52 -23.02
CA GLY A 285 -45.77 0.20 -24.24
C GLY A 285 -45.33 1.66 -24.21
N CYS A 286 -45.52 2.33 -23.07
CA CYS A 286 -45.16 3.73 -22.88
C CYS A 286 -43.63 3.99 -22.99
N LEU A 287 -42.80 3.07 -22.50
CA LEU A 287 -41.34 3.17 -22.63
C LEU A 287 -40.89 2.99 -24.09
N VAL A 288 -41.44 1.98 -24.77
CA VAL A 288 -41.11 1.71 -26.19
C VAL A 288 -41.56 2.89 -27.07
N GLU A 289 -42.77 3.40 -26.88
CA GLU A 289 -43.30 4.58 -27.55
C GLU A 289 -42.42 5.82 -27.34
N SER A 290 -41.98 6.07 -26.10
CA SER A 290 -41.15 7.22 -25.75
C SER A 290 -39.78 7.17 -26.41
N VAL A 291 -39.16 5.99 -26.45
CA VAL A 291 -37.88 5.77 -27.14
C VAL A 291 -38.06 5.88 -28.65
N CYS A 292 -39.12 5.29 -29.22
CA CYS A 292 -39.48 5.42 -30.64
C CYS A 292 -39.63 6.88 -31.06
N ARG A 293 -40.38 7.67 -30.29
CA ARG A 293 -40.62 9.10 -30.54
C ARG A 293 -39.34 9.92 -30.45
N ALA A 294 -38.44 9.62 -29.51
CA ALA A 294 -37.17 10.31 -29.37
C ALA A 294 -36.21 10.08 -30.56
N TYR A 295 -36.21 8.89 -31.16
CA TYR A 295 -35.38 8.55 -32.32
C TYR A 295 -36.09 8.74 -33.68
N GLY A 296 -37.37 9.08 -33.69
CA GLY A 296 -38.19 9.24 -34.89
C GLY A 296 -38.43 7.92 -35.65
N ILE A 297 -38.61 6.81 -34.93
CA ILE A 297 -38.72 5.45 -35.49
C ILE A 297 -40.11 4.87 -35.17
N SER A 298 -40.73 4.17 -36.12
CA SER A 298 -41.97 3.42 -35.86
C SER A 298 -41.71 2.16 -35.04
N GLU A 299 -42.62 1.79 -34.15
CA GLU A 299 -42.47 0.62 -33.25
C GLU A 299 -42.21 -0.69 -34.01
N THR A 300 -42.85 -0.87 -35.17
CA THR A 300 -42.65 -2.01 -36.06
C THR A 300 -41.22 -2.14 -36.58
N LYS A 301 -40.47 -1.04 -36.69
CA LYS A 301 -39.06 -1.04 -37.12
C LYS A 301 -38.11 -1.43 -36.00
N ILE A 302 -38.49 -1.31 -34.73
CA ILE A 302 -37.64 -1.79 -33.63
C ILE A 302 -37.56 -3.32 -33.64
N LEU A 303 -38.64 -4.01 -34.00
CA LEU A 303 -38.66 -5.47 -34.09
C LEU A 303 -38.13 -6.01 -35.43
N SER A 304 -37.89 -5.14 -36.42
CA SER A 304 -37.35 -5.56 -37.73
C SER A 304 -35.92 -6.11 -37.63
N ARG A 305 -35.40 -6.72 -38.70
CA ARG A 305 -33.97 -7.11 -38.78
C ARG A 305 -33.08 -6.01 -39.35
N ASP A 306 -33.60 -4.79 -39.51
CA ASP A 306 -32.83 -3.68 -40.08
C ASP A 306 -31.63 -3.32 -39.22
N ARG A 307 -30.49 -3.10 -39.89
CA ARG A 307 -29.22 -2.70 -39.27
C ARG A 307 -28.96 -1.19 -39.34
N HIS A 308 -30.00 -0.39 -39.57
CA HIS A 308 -29.85 1.06 -39.62
C HIS A 308 -29.38 1.58 -38.25
N SER A 309 -28.34 2.42 -38.23
CA SER A 309 -27.62 2.80 -36.99
C SER A 309 -28.53 3.36 -35.90
N ARG A 310 -29.56 4.14 -36.26
CA ARG A 310 -30.59 4.64 -35.33
C ARG A 310 -31.43 3.55 -34.69
N ILE A 311 -31.85 2.56 -35.47
CA ILE A 311 -32.69 1.45 -35.00
C ILE A 311 -31.87 0.53 -34.09
N VAL A 312 -30.62 0.28 -34.47
CA VAL A 312 -29.67 -0.50 -33.67
C VAL A 312 -29.46 0.19 -32.32
N TRP A 313 -29.21 1.50 -32.30
CA TRP A 313 -29.03 2.25 -31.05
C TRP A 313 -30.28 2.28 -30.17
N ALA A 314 -31.46 2.48 -30.75
CA ALA A 314 -32.72 2.41 -30.00
C ALA A 314 -32.88 1.05 -29.29
N ARG A 315 -32.53 -0.07 -29.95
CA ARG A 315 -32.54 -1.41 -29.31
C ARG A 315 -31.54 -1.53 -28.16
N HIS A 316 -30.36 -0.93 -28.30
CA HIS A 316 -29.36 -0.98 -27.25
C HIS A 316 -29.81 -0.23 -26.01
N VAL A 317 -30.31 1.00 -26.21
CA VAL A 317 -30.79 1.88 -25.13
C VAL A 317 -31.97 1.25 -24.42
N LEU A 318 -32.91 0.70 -25.19
CA LEU A 318 -34.09 0.03 -24.63
C LEU A 318 -33.71 -1.23 -23.83
N ALA A 319 -32.76 -2.03 -24.32
CA ALA A 319 -32.26 -3.19 -23.58
C ALA A 319 -31.54 -2.81 -22.27
N TYR A 320 -30.79 -1.70 -22.27
CA TYR A 320 -30.13 -1.18 -21.07
C TYR A 320 -31.13 -0.64 -20.05
N LEU A 321 -32.13 0.15 -20.49
CA LEU A 321 -33.20 0.67 -19.65
C LEU A 321 -34.02 -0.42 -18.98
N LEU A 322 -34.44 -1.43 -19.76
CA LEU A 322 -35.19 -2.57 -19.21
C LEU A 322 -34.38 -3.37 -18.19
N PHE A 323 -33.05 -3.39 -18.34
CA PHE A 323 -32.14 -4.11 -17.44
C PHE A 323 -31.80 -3.33 -16.17
N GLU A 324 -31.43 -2.06 -16.26
CA GLU A 324 -31.02 -1.25 -15.10
C GLU A 324 -32.22 -0.64 -14.36
N ASP A 325 -33.15 0.00 -15.07
CA ASP A 325 -34.23 0.76 -14.42
C ASP A 325 -35.39 -0.15 -13.98
N LEU A 326 -35.68 -1.20 -14.75
CA LEU A 326 -36.77 -2.15 -14.47
C LEU A 326 -36.28 -3.51 -13.95
N ASN A 327 -34.96 -3.69 -13.75
CA ASN A 327 -34.32 -4.88 -13.21
C ASN A 327 -34.81 -6.20 -13.84
N ARG A 328 -35.05 -6.22 -15.16
CA ARG A 328 -35.57 -7.41 -15.87
C ARG A 328 -34.43 -8.35 -16.25
N HIS A 329 -34.68 -9.65 -16.08
CA HIS A 329 -33.72 -10.68 -16.48
C HIS A 329 -33.51 -10.66 -18.01
N PRO A 330 -32.27 -10.79 -18.53
CA PRO A 330 -31.97 -10.68 -19.96
C PRO A 330 -32.77 -11.61 -20.88
N VAL A 331 -33.21 -12.76 -20.37
CA VAL A 331 -34.05 -13.72 -21.11
C VAL A 331 -35.44 -13.14 -21.42
N ARG A 332 -36.06 -12.44 -20.48
CA ARG A 332 -37.37 -11.78 -20.71
C ARG A 332 -37.23 -10.57 -21.63
N ILE A 333 -36.10 -9.87 -21.56
CA ILE A 333 -35.81 -8.75 -22.49
C ILE A 333 -35.63 -9.30 -23.92
N ALA A 334 -35.05 -10.49 -24.05
CA ALA A 334 -34.86 -11.17 -25.33
C ALA A 334 -36.20 -11.57 -25.97
N GLU A 335 -37.15 -12.05 -25.16
CA GLU A 335 -38.54 -12.33 -25.57
C GLU A 335 -39.25 -11.05 -26.07
N ILE A 336 -39.12 -9.94 -25.36
CA ILE A 336 -39.73 -8.65 -25.73
C ILE A 336 -39.16 -8.09 -27.04
N LEU A 337 -37.85 -8.24 -27.27
CA LEU A 337 -37.16 -7.71 -28.45
C LEU A 337 -37.14 -8.69 -29.64
N GLY A 338 -37.63 -9.93 -29.47
CA GLY A 338 -37.56 -10.98 -30.48
C GLY A 338 -36.10 -11.34 -30.84
N LYS A 339 -35.19 -11.33 -29.87
CA LYS A 339 -33.76 -11.62 -30.02
C LYS A 339 -33.32 -12.75 -29.11
N ASP A 340 -32.09 -13.23 -29.31
CA ASP A 340 -31.43 -14.15 -28.39
C ASP A 340 -30.85 -13.40 -27.18
N ALA A 341 -30.76 -14.09 -26.04
CA ALA A 341 -30.24 -13.52 -24.79
C ALA A 341 -28.76 -13.10 -24.89
N GLY A 342 -27.99 -13.70 -25.81
CA GLY A 342 -26.59 -13.32 -26.09
C GLY A 342 -26.50 -11.93 -26.68
N THR A 343 -27.32 -11.64 -27.69
CA THR A 343 -27.43 -10.33 -28.33
C THR A 343 -27.89 -9.24 -27.35
N VAL A 344 -28.83 -9.53 -26.45
CA VAL A 344 -29.26 -8.58 -25.42
C VAL A 344 -28.13 -8.26 -24.44
N LYS A 345 -27.36 -9.27 -23.99
CA LYS A 345 -26.17 -9.04 -23.15
C LYS A 345 -25.12 -8.20 -23.87
N TYR A 346 -24.94 -8.41 -25.17
CA TYR A 346 -24.05 -7.58 -25.99
C TYR A 346 -24.50 -6.11 -26.01
N TYR A 347 -25.80 -5.85 -26.17
CA TYR A 347 -26.37 -4.50 -26.16
C TYR A 347 -26.11 -3.76 -24.84
N ILE A 348 -26.38 -4.44 -23.72
CA ILE A 348 -26.16 -3.89 -22.37
C ILE A 348 -24.67 -3.57 -22.16
N ARG A 349 -23.78 -4.50 -22.53
CA ARG A 349 -22.33 -4.32 -22.38
C ARG A 349 -21.81 -3.14 -23.20
N LYS A 350 -22.29 -2.97 -24.42
CA LYS A 350 -21.85 -1.90 -25.32
C LYS A 350 -22.21 -0.51 -24.77
N ILE A 351 -23.40 -0.36 -24.17
CA ILE A 351 -23.78 0.88 -23.50
C ILE A 351 -23.00 1.09 -22.20
N LYS A 352 -22.77 0.05 -21.40
CA LYS A 352 -21.93 0.15 -20.18
C LYS A 352 -20.51 0.61 -20.50
N SER A 353 -19.91 0.09 -21.58
CA SER A 353 -18.60 0.52 -22.08
C SER A 353 -18.60 2.01 -22.47
N PHE A 354 -19.63 2.44 -23.20
CA PHE A 354 -19.77 3.82 -23.65
C PHE A 354 -19.96 4.82 -22.49
N ILE A 355 -20.71 4.44 -21.45
CA ILE A 355 -20.87 5.24 -20.23
C ILE A 355 -19.56 5.30 -19.44
N GLY A 356 -18.80 4.19 -19.42
CA GLY A 356 -17.50 4.11 -18.75
C GLY A 356 -16.42 5.00 -19.37
N GLU A 357 -16.36 5.09 -20.70
CA GLU A 357 -15.40 5.94 -21.43
C GLU A 357 -15.74 7.43 -21.35
N HIS A 358 -17.01 7.77 -21.12
CA HIS A 358 -17.49 9.14 -21.01
C HIS A 358 -18.14 9.40 -19.64
N TRP A 359 -17.34 9.36 -18.58
CA TRP A 359 -17.78 9.63 -17.18
C TRP A 359 -18.67 10.88 -17.08
N PHE A 360 -18.36 11.98 -17.79
CA PHE A 360 -19.14 13.22 -17.74
C PHE A 360 -20.63 13.05 -18.15
N ILE A 361 -20.95 11.98 -18.88
CA ILE A 361 -22.31 11.62 -19.31
C ILE A 361 -23.02 10.75 -18.26
N ALA A 362 -22.28 10.08 -17.35
CA ALA A 362 -22.86 9.18 -16.35
C ALA A 362 -23.77 9.90 -15.33
N ASP A 363 -23.42 11.13 -14.92
CA ASP A 363 -24.28 11.96 -14.06
C ASP A 363 -25.52 12.50 -14.81
N ILE A 364 -25.43 12.63 -16.14
CA ILE A 364 -26.54 13.02 -17.01
C ILE A 364 -27.44 11.81 -17.28
N ALA A 365 -26.89 10.61 -17.44
CA ALA A 365 -27.64 9.37 -17.64
C ALA A 365 -28.52 9.04 -16.42
N ARG A 366 -28.02 9.29 -15.19
CA ARG A 366 -28.79 9.12 -13.95
C ARG A 366 -29.90 10.15 -13.74
N ILE A 367 -29.83 11.30 -14.41
CA ILE A 367 -30.79 12.42 -14.25
C ILE A 367 -31.73 12.56 -15.47
N ARG A 368 -31.47 11.89 -16.60
CA ARG A 368 -31.97 12.39 -17.90
C ARG A 368 -32.34 11.32 -18.92
N LEU A 369 -33.00 10.26 -18.48
CA LEU A 369 -33.84 9.43 -19.34
C LEU A 369 -35.34 9.81 -19.29
N LEU A 370 -35.69 10.80 -18.44
CA LEU A 370 -37.02 11.45 -18.42
C LEU A 370 -37.08 12.78 -19.20
N TYR A 371 -35.96 13.29 -19.70
CA TYR A 371 -35.91 14.51 -20.52
C TYR A 371 -35.37 14.14 -21.91
N VAL A 372 -36.28 13.74 -22.81
CA VAL A 372 -36.00 13.68 -24.25
C VAL A 372 -35.44 15.04 -24.67
N GLY A 373 -34.16 15.09 -25.06
CA GLY A 373 -33.49 16.34 -25.38
C GLY A 373 -31.99 16.20 -25.64
N VAL A 374 -31.67 15.77 -26.86
CA VAL A 374 -30.43 16.06 -27.61
C VAL A 374 -29.15 15.36 -27.12
N LEU A 375 -28.85 14.20 -27.71
CA LEU A 375 -27.48 13.89 -28.13
C LEU A 375 -27.40 14.14 -29.64
N ASP A 376 -26.60 15.13 -30.02
CA ASP A 376 -26.32 15.55 -31.39
C ASP A 376 -25.87 14.35 -32.25
N TYR A 377 -26.78 13.86 -33.10
CA TYR A 377 -26.50 12.81 -34.09
C TYR A 377 -25.40 13.21 -35.09
N THR A 378 -25.13 14.51 -35.22
CA THR A 378 -24.19 15.11 -36.17
C THR A 378 -22.71 14.90 -35.79
N ARG A 379 -22.36 14.88 -34.49
CA ARG A 379 -20.96 14.67 -34.05
C ARG A 379 -20.46 13.25 -34.25
N PHE A 380 -21.35 12.26 -34.37
CA PHE A 380 -20.97 10.85 -34.50
C PHE A 380 -20.72 10.39 -35.95
N ARG A 381 -21.15 11.17 -36.96
CA ARG A 381 -20.90 10.85 -38.39
C ARG A 381 -19.42 10.85 -38.75
N HIS A 382 -18.56 11.44 -37.92
CA HIS A 382 -17.09 11.41 -38.08
C HIS A 382 -16.44 10.09 -37.62
N PHE A 383 -17.10 9.31 -36.76
CA PHE A 383 -16.53 8.04 -36.28
C PHE A 383 -16.85 6.84 -37.18
N GLU A 384 -17.91 6.90 -38.00
CA GLU A 384 -18.26 5.84 -38.97
C GLU A 384 -17.38 5.83 -40.23
N LYS A 385 -16.48 6.82 -40.42
CA LYS A 385 -15.53 6.85 -41.55
C LYS A 385 -14.14 6.32 -41.20
N VAL A 386 -13.91 5.89 -39.96
CA VAL A 386 -12.64 5.28 -39.54
C VAL A 386 -12.96 3.93 -38.91
N SER A 387 -13.20 2.93 -39.75
CA SER A 387 -13.04 1.49 -39.48
C SER A 387 -13.09 0.74 -40.80
#